data_AF-A0AAD5XVT9-F1
#
_entry.id   AF-A0AAD5XVT9-F1
#
_cell.length_a   1.000
_cell.length_b   1.000
_cell.length_c   1.000
_cell.angle_alpha   90.00
_cell.angle_beta   90.00
_cell.angle_gamma   90.00
#
_symmetry.space_group_name_H-M   'P 1'
#
loop_
_entity.id
_entity.type
_entity.pdbx_description
1 polymer ?
#
loop_
_entity_poly.entity_id
_entity_poly.type
_entity_poly.pdbx_seq_one_letter_code
_entity_poly.pdbx_strand_id
1 'polypeptide(L)'
;MGKISNANFPLADDGSTYHVGTKFGQVANRIITVGEVGRAKQIASNFDQLASFSHTSKRQFTTITGTFKGVPVSVVAIGMGTSMMDFFIREVRAVTKGPLAIIRFGSCGSIGEAKLGDVVVASEGSIAIQRNYDHFCKNYENANEYIIDNFSRPYILSKRCPADRELSDLVIENLKKNIGEDRVKSGLNCTADTFYAAQGRIDSNFIDDNATLIEDIKILNPRAQTLEMETYMLLHMAQCSRSVVNKPAVDIPSIVSETQLEATENKPESENEIKIETEPEIDIEQSIRSTGCAMVFAERFSNGFISPEVVAKTEVDGGLAVLEAITTYKFEVEPAPPVVLQSHEEVVPFEIKKDSRTIAICVDESDYAKSAFEWALTNFIRPDDNVVILNARMHKGKNGESQNDKELSHDLIRSYASNLLKKNINCSGLALVGEPREVLVSKVNELKATTVIAGVKGTSAVKHVLVGTTADYLTRHCRFK
;
A
#
# COMPACT_ATOMS: atom_id res chain seq x y z
N MET A 1 -3.14 -7.54 27.67
CA MET A 1 -2.73 -7.75 26.27
C MET A 1 -3.90 -8.48 25.62
N GLY A 2 -4.43 -7.99 24.49
CA GLY A 2 -5.55 -8.64 23.78
C GLY A 2 -5.15 -10.02 23.26
N LYS A 3 -6.12 -10.83 22.82
CA LYS A 3 -5.88 -12.23 22.44
C LYS A 3 -5.23 -12.26 21.04
N ILE A 4 -3.96 -12.65 20.95
CA ILE A 4 -3.29 -12.86 19.65
C ILE A 4 -3.80 -14.17 19.06
N SER A 5 -4.43 -14.12 17.88
CA SER A 5 -5.15 -15.25 17.29
C SER A 5 -4.32 -16.07 16.29
N ASN A 6 -3.20 -15.55 15.78
CA ASN A 6 -2.39 -16.21 14.75
C ASN A 6 -0.89 -15.85 14.89
N ALA A 7 -0.02 -16.85 14.96
CA ALA A 7 1.43 -16.66 15.06
C ALA A 7 2.10 -16.31 13.72
N ASN A 8 1.51 -16.67 12.58
CA ASN A 8 2.04 -16.36 11.25
C ASN A 8 1.87 -14.88 10.90
N PHE A 9 0.76 -14.27 11.33
CA PHE A 9 0.52 -12.84 11.17
C PHE A 9 -0.35 -12.31 12.32
N PRO A 10 0.27 -11.81 13.41
CA PRO A 10 -0.48 -11.39 14.58
C PRO A 10 -1.22 -10.07 14.34
N LEU A 11 -2.53 -10.10 14.56
CA LEU A 11 -3.39 -8.93 14.66
C LEU A 11 -3.91 -8.78 16.09
N ALA A 12 -4.12 -7.55 16.52
CA ALA A 12 -4.86 -7.26 17.73
C ALA A 12 -6.37 -7.50 17.53
N ASP A 13 -7.12 -7.56 18.64
CA ASP A 13 -8.57 -7.79 18.65
C ASP A 13 -9.35 -6.77 17.80
N ASP A 14 -8.84 -5.55 17.67
CA ASP A 14 -9.47 -4.47 16.91
C ASP A 14 -9.06 -4.44 15.41
N GLY A 15 -8.30 -5.44 14.97
CA GLY A 15 -7.78 -5.59 13.60
C GLY A 15 -6.50 -4.81 13.33
N SER A 16 -5.90 -4.15 14.32
CA SER A 16 -4.61 -3.48 14.15
C SER A 16 -3.44 -4.45 14.08
N THR A 17 -2.43 -4.11 13.29
CA THR A 17 -1.21 -4.90 13.17
C THR A 17 -0.34 -4.76 14.42
N TYR A 18 0.46 -5.79 14.69
CA TYR A 18 1.11 -5.92 16.00
C TYR A 18 2.21 -4.87 16.27
N HIS A 19 2.99 -4.48 15.26
CA HIS A 19 4.12 -3.57 15.44
C HIS A 19 3.79 -2.13 15.03
N VAL A 20 3.29 -1.93 13.81
CA VAL A 20 2.92 -0.62 13.25
C VAL A 20 1.66 -0.08 13.93
N GLY A 21 0.76 -0.95 14.40
CA GLY A 21 -0.41 -0.53 15.17
C GLY A 21 -1.49 0.13 14.32
N THR A 22 -1.57 -0.22 13.03
CA THR A 22 -2.57 0.34 12.10
C THR A 22 -3.52 -0.74 11.60
N LYS A 23 -4.72 -0.32 11.19
CA LYS A 23 -5.74 -1.17 10.56
C LYS A 23 -6.30 -0.56 9.30
N PHE A 24 -7.15 -1.32 8.60
CA PHE A 24 -7.73 -0.89 7.34
C PHE A 24 -8.39 0.49 7.44
N GLY A 25 -8.08 1.36 6.49
CA GLY A 25 -8.55 2.75 6.43
C GLY A 25 -7.70 3.77 7.19
N GLN A 26 -6.71 3.34 8.00
CA GLN A 26 -5.82 4.25 8.73
C GLN A 26 -4.54 4.61 7.97
N VAL A 27 -4.22 3.87 6.91
CA VAL A 27 -3.04 4.10 6.06
C VAL A 27 -3.51 4.27 4.62
N ALA A 28 -3.06 5.34 3.96
CA ALA A 28 -3.31 5.60 2.55
C ALA A 28 -2.43 4.70 1.65
N ASN A 29 -2.77 4.64 0.37
CA ASN A 29 -1.97 3.91 -0.61
C ASN A 29 -0.73 4.68 -1.11
N ARG A 30 -0.62 5.96 -0.78
CA ARG A 30 0.56 6.81 -1.00
C ARG A 30 1.22 7.07 0.34
N ILE A 31 2.46 6.61 0.49
CA ILE A 31 3.12 6.61 1.80
C ILE A 31 4.51 7.21 1.68
N ILE A 32 4.81 8.17 2.55
CA ILE A 32 6.17 8.63 2.79
C ILE A 32 6.67 7.96 4.06
N THR A 33 7.78 7.24 3.98
CA THR A 33 8.42 6.67 5.18
C THR A 33 9.67 7.46 5.53
N VAL A 34 9.84 7.74 6.82
CA VAL A 34 10.96 8.49 7.39
C VAL A 34 11.52 7.74 8.59
N GLY A 35 12.74 8.06 9.00
CA GLY A 35 13.31 7.44 10.21
C GLY A 35 12.71 8.01 11.50
N GLU A 36 12.56 9.34 11.58
CA GLU A 36 12.34 10.05 12.84
C GLU A 36 10.96 10.72 12.90
N VAL A 37 10.37 10.78 14.11
CA VAL A 37 9.02 11.30 14.34
C VAL A 37 8.94 12.81 14.10
N GLY A 38 10.00 13.57 14.43
CA GLY A 38 10.10 15.00 14.13
C GLY A 38 9.92 15.27 12.63
N ARG A 39 10.68 14.57 11.78
CA ARG A 39 10.52 14.65 10.32
C ARG A 39 9.12 14.25 9.86
N ALA A 40 8.52 13.20 10.43
CA ALA A 40 7.16 12.80 10.05
C ALA A 40 6.14 13.91 10.34
N LYS A 41 6.23 14.54 11.52
CA LYS A 41 5.37 15.66 11.92
C LYS A 41 5.60 16.89 11.05
N GLN A 42 6.84 17.18 10.68
CA GLN A 42 7.17 18.29 9.81
C GLN A 42 6.56 18.10 8.42
N ILE A 43 6.64 16.91 7.81
CA ILE A 43 5.99 16.66 6.52
C ILE A 43 4.47 16.80 6.66
N ALA A 44 3.89 16.18 7.69
CA ALA A 44 2.46 16.20 7.93
C ALA A 44 1.89 17.60 8.25
N SER A 45 2.71 18.57 8.67
CA SER A 45 2.25 19.95 8.87
C SER A 45 1.85 20.65 7.57
N ASN A 46 2.17 20.06 6.42
CA ASN A 46 1.77 20.55 5.09
C ASN A 46 0.41 20.00 4.63
N PHE A 47 -0.24 19.11 5.39
CA PHE A 47 -1.55 18.56 5.01
C PHE A 47 -2.63 19.64 4.90
N ASP A 48 -3.63 19.41 4.04
CA ASP A 48 -4.70 20.37 3.74
C ASP A 48 -5.50 20.76 5.00
N GLN A 49 -5.64 19.80 5.91
CA GLN A 49 -6.36 19.91 7.18
C GLN A 49 -5.61 19.13 8.27
N LEU A 50 -6.13 19.20 9.50
CA LEU A 50 -5.69 18.31 10.58
C LEU A 50 -5.72 16.85 10.09
N ALA A 51 -4.67 16.10 10.44
CA ALA A 51 -4.56 14.70 10.08
C ALA A 51 -5.81 13.93 10.49
N SER A 52 -6.39 13.17 9.56
CA SER A 52 -7.56 12.33 9.81
C SER A 52 -7.24 11.15 10.73
N PHE A 53 -5.96 10.79 10.82
CA PHE A 53 -5.46 9.80 11.75
C PHE A 53 -4.02 10.11 12.18
N SER A 54 -3.72 9.92 13.46
CA SER A 54 -2.37 10.01 14.00
C SER A 54 -2.23 9.04 15.17
N HIS A 55 -1.28 8.12 15.08
CA HIS A 55 -1.05 7.10 16.10
C HIS A 55 0.43 6.81 16.26
N THR A 56 0.88 6.64 17.50
CA THR A 56 2.19 6.07 17.82
C THR A 56 2.00 4.73 18.50
N SER A 57 2.55 3.68 17.88
CA SER A 57 2.41 2.32 18.34
C SER A 57 3.31 2.03 19.55
N LYS A 58 3.08 0.90 20.20
CA LYS A 58 3.92 0.42 21.31
C LYS A 58 5.36 0.10 20.88
N ARG A 59 5.58 -0.09 19.58
CA ARG A 59 6.90 -0.33 18.97
C ARG A 59 7.48 0.93 18.33
N GLN A 60 6.93 2.10 18.68
CA GLN A 60 7.42 3.43 18.29
C GLN A 60 7.34 3.72 16.78
N PHE A 61 6.44 3.03 16.05
CA PHE A 61 6.03 3.49 14.74
C PHE A 61 5.04 4.64 14.92
N THR A 62 5.27 5.77 14.24
CA THR A 62 4.29 6.87 14.21
C THR A 62 3.71 7.00 12.82
N THR A 63 2.41 6.75 12.68
CA THR A 63 1.67 6.93 11.42
C THR A 63 0.79 8.16 11.50
N ILE A 64 0.90 9.03 10.50
CA ILE A 64 0.08 10.24 10.34
C ILE A 64 -0.55 10.20 8.96
N THR A 65 -1.87 10.24 8.87
CA THR A 65 -2.63 10.14 7.61
C THR A 65 -3.53 11.35 7.47
N GLY A 66 -3.60 11.90 6.26
CA GLY A 66 -4.43 13.04 5.92
C GLY A 66 -4.55 13.18 4.41
N THR A 67 -4.75 14.41 3.95
CA THR A 67 -4.77 14.74 2.53
C THR A 67 -3.77 15.86 2.23
N PHE A 68 -3.19 15.83 1.04
CA PHE A 68 -2.43 16.94 0.49
C PHE A 68 -2.90 17.19 -0.94
N LYS A 69 -3.31 18.43 -1.24
CA LYS A 69 -3.95 18.82 -2.50
C LYS A 69 -5.13 17.91 -2.85
N GLY A 70 -5.92 17.50 -1.84
CA GLY A 70 -7.07 16.61 -1.97
C GLY A 70 -6.73 15.12 -2.16
N VAL A 71 -5.45 14.74 -2.18
CA VAL A 71 -5.02 13.35 -2.37
C VAL A 71 -4.69 12.71 -1.00
N PRO A 72 -5.28 11.54 -0.66
CA PRO A 72 -4.93 10.81 0.57
C PRO A 72 -3.46 10.38 0.60
N VAL A 73 -2.79 10.66 1.72
CA VAL A 73 -1.37 10.35 1.92
C VAL A 73 -1.08 10.05 3.38
N SER A 74 -0.14 9.14 3.63
CA SER A 74 0.36 8.80 4.96
C SER A 74 1.85 9.09 5.07
N VAL A 75 2.28 9.57 6.24
CA VAL A 75 3.68 9.66 6.64
C VAL A 75 3.91 8.69 7.80
N VAL A 76 4.92 7.82 7.68
CA VAL A 76 5.23 6.81 8.69
C VAL A 76 6.68 6.91 9.15
N ALA A 77 6.88 7.28 10.42
CA ALA A 77 8.17 7.18 11.09
C ALA A 77 8.40 5.73 11.53
N ILE A 78 9.49 5.13 11.04
CA ILE A 78 9.80 3.70 11.27
C ILE A 78 11.00 3.46 12.17
N GLY A 79 11.77 4.49 12.53
CA GLY A 79 13.06 4.29 13.21
C GLY A 79 14.17 3.89 12.24
N MET A 80 15.01 2.93 12.65
CA MET A 80 16.24 2.55 11.94
C MET A 80 16.32 1.05 11.72
N GLY A 81 16.99 0.66 10.64
CA GLY A 81 17.32 -0.70 10.28
C GLY A 81 16.32 -1.36 9.33
N THR A 82 16.83 -2.32 8.58
CA THR A 82 16.06 -3.15 7.64
C THR A 82 14.93 -3.91 8.32
N SER A 83 15.09 -4.35 9.57
CA SER A 83 14.02 -5.02 10.32
C SER A 83 12.80 -4.13 10.56
N MET A 84 13.01 -2.83 10.85
CA MET A 84 11.90 -1.90 11.03
C MET A 84 11.19 -1.61 9.70
N MET A 85 11.94 -1.55 8.60
CA MET A 85 11.38 -1.43 7.25
C MET A 85 10.56 -2.68 6.87
N ASP A 86 10.99 -3.88 7.25
CA ASP A 86 10.23 -5.12 7.01
C ASP A 86 8.88 -5.13 7.75
N PHE A 87 8.87 -4.80 9.05
CA PHE A 87 7.63 -4.65 9.82
C PHE A 87 6.69 -3.65 9.14
N PHE A 88 7.21 -2.48 8.78
CA PHE A 88 6.42 -1.43 8.11
C PHE A 88 5.77 -1.93 6.82
N ILE A 89 6.52 -2.55 5.92
CA ILE A 89 5.99 -2.92 4.60
C ILE A 89 4.99 -4.06 4.71
N ARG A 90 5.30 -5.11 5.47
CA ARG A 90 4.39 -6.26 5.64
C ARG A 90 3.08 -5.84 6.28
N GLU A 91 3.16 -5.07 7.36
CA GLU A 91 1.98 -4.67 8.11
C GLU A 91 1.13 -3.65 7.38
N VAL A 92 1.74 -2.66 6.73
CA VAL A 92 0.99 -1.72 5.89
C VAL A 92 0.35 -2.41 4.70
N ARG A 93 1.04 -3.34 4.03
CA ARG A 93 0.45 -4.14 2.95
C ARG A 93 -0.77 -4.94 3.44
N ALA A 94 -0.72 -5.52 4.64
CA ALA A 94 -1.83 -6.29 5.20
C ALA A 94 -3.09 -5.48 5.47
N VAL A 95 -2.96 -4.17 5.71
CA VAL A 95 -4.08 -3.27 6.05
C VAL A 95 -4.42 -2.25 4.96
N THR A 96 -3.83 -2.40 3.79
CA THR A 96 -4.13 -1.59 2.60
C THR A 96 -4.63 -2.48 1.48
N LYS A 97 -5.39 -1.92 0.54
CA LYS A 97 -5.87 -2.60 -0.68
C LYS A 97 -5.43 -1.81 -1.90
N GLY A 98 -5.27 -2.50 -3.03
CA GLY A 98 -4.79 -1.87 -4.26
C GLY A 98 -3.28 -1.62 -4.25
N PRO A 99 -2.76 -1.01 -5.35
CA PRO A 99 -1.34 -0.72 -5.49
C PRO A 99 -0.87 0.31 -4.46
N LEU A 100 0.38 0.20 -4.00
CA LEU A 100 1.02 1.14 -3.09
C LEU A 100 2.15 1.91 -3.80
N ALA A 101 2.29 3.19 -3.45
CA ALA A 101 3.45 4.00 -3.79
C ALA A 101 4.13 4.42 -2.49
N ILE A 102 5.42 4.11 -2.35
CA ILE A 102 6.18 4.37 -1.13
C ILE A 102 7.47 5.14 -1.46
N ILE A 103 7.62 6.34 -0.89
CA ILE A 103 8.85 7.12 -0.98
C ILE A 103 9.50 7.14 0.39
N ARG A 104 10.74 6.68 0.47
CA ARG A 104 11.56 6.90 1.67
C ARG A 104 12.24 8.25 1.60
N PHE A 105 12.08 9.09 2.63
CA PHE A 105 12.85 10.33 2.80
C PHE A 105 13.71 10.25 4.07
N GLY A 106 14.97 9.87 3.86
CA GLY A 106 15.93 9.52 4.89
C GLY A 106 17.06 10.53 5.06
N SER A 107 18.07 10.09 5.82
CA SER A 107 19.39 10.72 5.89
C SER A 107 20.45 9.67 5.56
N CYS A 108 21.59 10.10 5.02
CA CYS A 108 22.66 9.20 4.60
C CYS A 108 24.05 9.80 4.81
N GLY A 109 25.06 8.93 4.77
CA GLY A 109 26.43 9.32 4.52
C GLY A 109 26.71 9.37 3.01
N SER A 110 27.54 10.32 2.57
CA SER A 110 28.06 10.34 1.20
C SER A 110 29.37 9.56 1.08
N ILE A 111 29.45 8.71 0.05
CA ILE A 111 30.64 7.96 -0.41
C ILE A 111 30.95 8.27 -1.89
N GLY A 112 30.33 9.32 -2.43
CA GLY A 112 30.47 9.77 -3.81
C GLY A 112 30.67 11.28 -3.88
N GLU A 113 30.08 11.92 -4.88
CA GLU A 113 30.29 13.34 -5.18
C GLU A 113 29.35 14.29 -4.41
N ALA A 114 28.31 13.73 -3.77
CA ALA A 114 27.31 14.50 -3.04
C ALA A 114 27.93 15.16 -1.79
N LYS A 115 27.62 16.44 -1.59
CA LYS A 115 28.13 17.26 -0.49
C LYS A 115 27.16 17.25 0.69
N LEU A 116 27.64 17.69 1.85
CA LEU A 116 26.78 17.89 3.02
C LEU A 116 25.60 18.82 2.68
N GLY A 117 24.39 18.37 3.00
CA GLY A 117 23.14 19.06 2.69
C GLY A 117 22.60 18.84 1.28
N ASP A 118 23.30 18.14 0.40
CA ASP A 118 22.68 17.64 -0.84
C ASP A 118 21.62 16.58 -0.51
N VAL A 119 20.67 16.40 -1.40
CA VAL A 119 19.73 15.26 -1.36
C VAL A 119 20.04 14.35 -2.54
N VAL A 120 20.26 13.08 -2.23
CA VAL A 120 20.55 12.07 -3.25
C VAL A 120 19.35 11.15 -3.42
N VAL A 121 18.90 10.96 -4.65
CA VAL A 121 17.86 10.00 -5.00
C VAL A 121 18.49 8.68 -5.40
N ALA A 122 18.02 7.58 -4.81
CA ALA A 122 18.45 6.22 -5.11
C ALA A 122 17.87 5.70 -6.44
N SER A 123 17.97 6.50 -7.51
CA SER A 123 17.33 6.23 -8.81
C SER A 123 17.84 4.96 -9.50
N GLU A 124 19.08 4.55 -9.20
CA GLU A 124 19.63 3.28 -9.70
C GLU A 124 19.26 2.08 -8.82
N GLY A 125 18.62 2.32 -7.68
CA GLY A 125 18.29 1.32 -6.67
C GLY A 125 19.28 1.29 -5.51
N SER A 126 19.38 0.13 -4.86
CA SER A 126 20.26 -0.08 -3.70
C SER A 126 20.96 -1.44 -3.74
N ILE A 127 22.12 -1.56 -3.12
CA ILE A 127 22.70 -2.83 -2.65
C ILE A 127 22.57 -2.93 -1.12
N ALA A 128 22.62 -4.13 -0.56
CA ALA A 128 22.75 -4.38 0.87
C ALA A 128 24.18 -4.77 1.22
N ILE A 129 24.63 -4.33 2.39
CA ILE A 129 25.91 -4.68 3.01
C ILE A 129 25.58 -5.34 4.34
N GLN A 130 25.98 -6.60 4.48
CA GLN A 130 25.75 -7.40 5.67
C GLN A 130 27.07 -7.77 6.33
N ARG A 131 27.16 -7.62 7.65
CA ARG A 131 28.29 -8.15 8.42
C ARG A 131 28.20 -9.67 8.41
N ASN A 132 29.25 -10.33 7.94
CA ASN A 132 29.33 -11.78 7.92
C ASN A 132 29.71 -12.30 9.31
N TYR A 133 28.74 -12.68 10.13
CA TYR A 133 29.02 -13.16 11.49
C TYR A 133 30.00 -14.33 11.50
N ASP A 134 29.88 -15.26 10.55
CA ASP A 134 30.73 -16.45 10.45
C ASP A 134 32.20 -16.12 10.20
N HIS A 135 32.51 -15.00 9.53
CA HIS A 135 33.90 -14.53 9.37
C HIS A 135 34.57 -14.24 10.72
N PHE A 136 33.81 -13.71 11.68
CA PHE A 136 34.29 -13.35 13.02
C PHE A 136 34.20 -14.51 14.03
N CYS A 137 33.65 -15.66 13.62
CA CYS A 137 33.48 -16.84 14.46
C CYS A 137 34.71 -17.76 14.53
N LYS A 138 35.79 -17.46 13.79
CA LYS A 138 36.98 -18.33 13.63
C LYS A 138 37.72 -18.67 14.94
N ASN A 139 37.47 -17.94 16.03
CA ASN A 139 38.12 -18.13 17.33
C ASN A 139 37.23 -18.82 18.39
N TYR A 140 36.00 -19.24 18.05
CA TYR A 140 35.21 -20.04 18.99
C TYR A 140 35.78 -21.46 19.06
N GLU A 141 36.02 -21.98 20.27
CA GLU A 141 36.72 -23.25 20.54
C GLU A 141 36.12 -24.52 19.87
N ASN A 142 34.99 -24.43 19.15
CA ASN A 142 34.33 -25.54 18.45
C ASN A 142 33.91 -25.23 17.00
N ALA A 143 34.57 -24.29 16.30
CA ALA A 143 34.17 -23.85 14.95
C ALA A 143 34.29 -24.91 13.82
N ASN A 144 34.77 -26.12 14.11
CA ASN A 144 35.02 -27.18 13.12
C ASN A 144 33.81 -28.08 12.80
N GLU A 145 32.64 -27.88 13.42
CA GLU A 145 31.47 -28.78 13.22
C GLU A 145 30.61 -28.46 11.99
N TYR A 146 30.77 -27.28 11.35
CA TYR A 146 29.98 -26.90 10.19
C TYR A 146 30.88 -26.45 9.02
N ILE A 147 30.92 -27.27 7.96
CA ILE A 147 31.66 -26.97 6.71
C ILE A 147 30.77 -26.10 5.83
N ILE A 148 31.03 -24.79 5.77
CA ILE A 148 30.51 -23.92 4.70
C ILE A 148 31.66 -23.06 4.15
N ASP A 149 32.06 -23.31 2.91
CA ASP A 149 33.23 -22.77 2.19
C ASP A 149 33.25 -21.23 1.96
N ASN A 150 32.34 -20.45 2.56
CA ASN A 150 32.17 -19.01 2.29
C ASN A 150 32.85 -18.06 3.31
N PHE A 151 33.77 -18.56 4.15
CA PHE A 151 34.40 -17.84 5.28
C PHE A 151 35.39 -16.69 4.93
N SER A 152 35.47 -16.19 3.69
CA SER A 152 36.62 -15.34 3.31
C SER A 152 36.45 -13.84 3.56
N ARG A 153 35.24 -13.28 3.54
CA ARG A 153 35.04 -11.83 3.63
C ARG A 153 34.26 -11.39 4.87
N PRO A 154 34.67 -10.30 5.55
CA PRO A 154 33.98 -9.75 6.72
C PRO A 154 32.61 -9.16 6.39
N TYR A 155 32.38 -8.77 5.13
CA TYR A 155 31.13 -8.19 4.65
C TYR A 155 30.67 -8.83 3.35
N ILE A 156 29.36 -9.07 3.25
CA ILE A 156 28.68 -9.61 2.08
C ILE A 156 27.90 -8.48 1.41
N LEU A 157 28.14 -8.30 0.11
CA LEU A 157 27.41 -7.32 -0.71
C LEU A 157 26.38 -8.07 -1.56
N SER A 158 25.13 -7.62 -1.51
CA SER A 158 24.05 -8.21 -2.32
C SER A 158 24.14 -7.77 -3.78
N LYS A 159 23.35 -8.42 -4.64
CA LYS A 159 22.98 -7.86 -5.94
C LYS A 159 22.18 -6.57 -5.76
N ARG A 160 22.23 -5.71 -6.78
CA ARG A 160 21.46 -4.47 -6.86
C ARG A 160 19.96 -4.76 -6.98
N CYS A 161 19.17 -4.10 -6.13
CA CYS A 161 17.72 -4.06 -6.20
C CYS A 161 17.27 -2.72 -6.80
N PRO A 162 16.71 -2.68 -8.03
CA PRO A 162 16.33 -1.42 -8.67
C PRO A 162 15.18 -0.68 -7.97
N ALA A 163 15.21 0.65 -8.04
CA ALA A 163 14.11 1.53 -7.65
C ALA A 163 13.09 1.69 -8.79
N ASP A 164 11.90 2.16 -8.45
CA ASP A 164 10.89 2.50 -9.44
C ASP A 164 11.28 3.77 -10.21
N ARG A 165 11.38 3.67 -11.54
CA ARG A 165 11.93 4.75 -12.39
C ARG A 165 11.02 5.97 -12.41
N GLU A 166 9.73 5.78 -12.69
CA GLU A 166 8.77 6.89 -12.79
C GLU A 166 8.65 7.63 -11.46
N LEU A 167 8.53 6.89 -10.36
CA LEU A 167 8.49 7.49 -9.03
C LEU A 167 9.79 8.23 -8.68
N SER A 168 10.95 7.69 -9.09
CA SER A 168 12.24 8.36 -8.90
C SER A 168 12.35 9.65 -9.71
N ASP A 169 11.89 9.65 -10.96
CA ASP A 169 11.91 10.83 -11.83
C ASP A 169 11.04 11.96 -11.25
N LEU A 170 9.84 11.62 -10.73
CA LEU A 170 8.99 12.58 -10.01
C LEU A 170 9.66 13.15 -8.76
N VAL A 171 10.36 12.32 -7.98
CA VAL A 171 11.09 12.78 -6.79
C VAL A 171 12.22 13.73 -7.20
N ILE A 172 12.99 13.39 -8.22
CA ILE A 172 14.08 14.24 -8.73
C ILE A 172 13.52 15.58 -9.20
N GLU A 173 12.45 15.57 -10.01
CA GLU A 173 11.85 16.80 -10.54
C GLU A 173 11.37 17.73 -9.42
N ASN A 174 10.64 17.20 -8.44
CA ASN A 174 10.10 18.00 -7.35
C ASN A 174 11.19 18.46 -6.37
N LEU A 175 12.23 17.65 -6.12
CA LEU A 175 13.38 18.08 -5.34
C LEU A 175 14.11 19.23 -6.05
N LYS A 176 14.41 19.11 -7.35
CA LYS A 176 15.09 20.18 -8.09
C LYS A 176 14.35 21.52 -8.01
N LYS A 177 13.01 21.48 -8.06
CA LYS A 177 12.14 22.67 -7.90
C LYS A 177 12.23 23.29 -6.51
N ASN A 178 12.26 22.47 -5.46
CA ASN A 178 12.17 22.94 -4.06
C ASN A 178 13.53 23.24 -3.42
N ILE A 179 14.56 22.44 -3.67
CA ILE A 179 15.88 22.56 -3.04
C ILE A 179 16.99 23.07 -3.97
N GLY A 180 16.72 23.17 -5.28
CA GLY A 180 17.65 23.66 -6.30
C GLY A 180 18.41 22.53 -7.01
N GLU A 181 18.60 22.69 -8.33
CA GLU A 181 19.16 21.64 -9.20
C GLU A 181 20.57 21.19 -8.79
N ASP A 182 21.42 22.11 -8.36
CA ASP A 182 22.80 21.81 -7.97
C ASP A 182 22.89 20.92 -6.72
N ARG A 183 21.85 20.93 -5.89
CA ARG A 183 21.77 20.19 -4.61
C ARG A 183 21.10 18.82 -4.72
N VAL A 184 20.61 18.46 -5.91
CA VAL A 184 20.00 17.16 -6.16
C VAL A 184 20.99 16.28 -6.92
N LYS A 185 21.35 15.15 -6.33
CA LYS A 185 22.14 14.10 -6.99
C LYS A 185 21.31 12.84 -7.13
N SER A 186 21.78 11.92 -7.96
CA SER A 186 21.16 10.61 -8.11
C SER A 186 22.21 9.54 -8.36
N GLY A 187 21.89 8.30 -8.01
CA GLY A 187 22.83 7.19 -8.19
C GLY A 187 22.44 5.95 -7.40
N LEU A 188 23.42 5.09 -7.16
CA LEU A 188 23.23 3.85 -6.41
C LEU A 188 23.37 4.10 -4.90
N ASN A 189 22.39 3.63 -4.15
CA ASN A 189 22.44 3.60 -2.69
C ASN A 189 23.09 2.30 -2.16
N CYS A 190 23.69 2.37 -0.98
CA CYS A 190 24.14 1.22 -0.22
C CYS A 190 23.42 1.20 1.14
N THR A 191 22.83 0.07 1.49
CA THR A 191 22.12 -0.12 2.77
C THR A 191 22.95 -1.06 3.65
N ALA A 192 23.49 -0.53 4.74
CA ALA A 192 24.22 -1.29 5.73
C ALA A 192 23.30 -1.82 6.83
N ASP A 193 23.51 -3.06 7.28
CA ASP A 193 22.78 -3.65 8.41
C ASP A 193 23.14 -3.03 9.77
N THR A 194 24.29 -2.38 9.84
CA THR A 194 24.83 -1.75 11.05
C THR A 194 25.34 -0.34 10.73
N PHE A 195 25.24 0.57 11.70
CA PHE A 195 25.68 1.95 11.53
C PHE A 195 27.21 2.14 11.60
N TYR A 196 27.91 1.25 12.32
CA TYR A 196 29.34 1.34 12.56
C TYR A 196 30.12 0.39 11.65
N ALA A 197 30.05 -0.91 11.95
CA ALA A 197 30.82 -1.95 11.28
C ALA A 197 30.63 -1.94 9.76
N ALA A 198 29.39 -2.18 9.27
CA ALA A 198 29.06 -2.22 7.84
C ALA A 198 29.01 -0.85 7.15
N GLN A 199 29.43 0.22 7.84
CA GLN A 199 29.68 1.52 7.23
C GLN A 199 31.16 1.94 7.26
N GLY A 200 32.07 1.02 7.57
CA GLY A 200 33.50 1.29 7.57
C GLY A 200 33.90 2.33 8.62
N ARG A 201 33.22 2.36 9.77
CA ARG A 201 33.61 3.21 10.90
C ARG A 201 34.64 2.48 11.73
N ILE A 202 35.79 3.13 11.93
CA ILE A 202 36.87 2.56 12.75
C ILE A 202 36.58 2.86 14.22
N ASP A 203 36.44 1.82 15.02
CA ASP A 203 36.32 1.88 16.49
C ASP A 203 37.32 0.90 17.11
N SER A 204 38.28 1.42 17.87
CA SER A 204 39.33 0.61 18.50
C SER A 204 38.81 -0.36 19.57
N ASN A 205 37.56 -0.20 20.01
CA ASN A 205 36.95 -1.11 20.99
C ASN A 205 36.44 -2.43 20.35
N PHE A 206 36.32 -2.49 19.02
CA PHE A 206 35.74 -3.63 18.31
C PHE A 206 36.65 -4.12 17.17
N ILE A 207 36.62 -5.43 16.93
CA ILE A 207 37.25 -6.05 15.76
C ILE A 207 36.19 -6.15 14.67
N ASP A 208 36.22 -5.19 13.74
CA ASP A 208 35.24 -5.08 12.66
C ASP A 208 35.80 -5.42 11.26
N ASP A 209 37.13 -5.51 11.09
CA ASP A 209 37.77 -5.81 9.80
C ASP A 209 37.21 -4.98 8.62
N ASN A 210 36.92 -3.69 8.86
CA ASN A 210 36.15 -2.84 7.94
C ASN A 210 36.93 -1.67 7.31
N ALA A 211 38.25 -1.63 7.50
CA ALA A 211 39.08 -0.51 7.07
C ALA A 211 39.04 -0.25 5.56
N THR A 212 38.92 -1.30 4.74
CA THR A 212 38.86 -1.20 3.27
C THR A 212 37.44 -1.21 2.72
N LEU A 213 36.41 -1.33 3.57
CA LEU A 213 35.04 -1.60 3.13
C LEU A 213 34.51 -0.57 2.13
N ILE A 214 34.76 0.72 2.37
CA ILE A 214 34.30 1.79 1.46
C ILE A 214 35.03 1.72 0.11
N GLU A 215 36.33 1.43 0.11
CA GLU A 215 37.13 1.25 -1.12
C GLU A 215 36.63 0.03 -1.90
N ASP A 216 36.38 -1.09 -1.22
CA ASP A 216 35.84 -2.32 -1.81
C ASP A 216 34.46 -2.08 -2.45
N ILE A 217 33.58 -1.34 -1.77
CA ILE A 217 32.28 -0.92 -2.32
C ILE A 217 32.47 -0.11 -3.59
N LYS A 218 33.41 0.85 -3.63
CA LYS A 218 33.65 1.70 -4.79
C LYS A 218 34.30 0.96 -5.95
N ILE A 219 35.17 -0.01 -5.69
CA ILE A 219 35.75 -0.89 -6.72
C ILE A 219 34.64 -1.73 -7.37
N LEU A 220 33.78 -2.35 -6.56
CA LEU A 220 32.72 -3.23 -7.04
C LEU A 220 31.53 -2.46 -7.63
N ASN A 221 31.26 -1.27 -7.12
CA ASN A 221 30.14 -0.42 -7.49
C ASN A 221 30.59 1.04 -7.63
N PRO A 222 31.27 1.41 -8.74
CA PRO A 222 31.81 2.77 -8.92
C PRO A 222 30.78 3.89 -8.80
N ARG A 223 29.52 3.59 -9.13
CA ARG A 223 28.37 4.51 -9.06
C ARG A 223 27.71 4.62 -7.69
N ALA A 224 28.23 3.93 -6.66
CA ALA A 224 27.74 4.09 -5.29
C ALA A 224 27.95 5.54 -4.81
N GLN A 225 26.85 6.16 -4.36
CA GLN A 225 26.81 7.55 -3.91
C GLN A 225 26.54 7.67 -2.41
N THR A 226 25.62 6.86 -1.89
CA THR A 226 25.12 7.01 -0.51
C THR A 226 25.17 5.73 0.29
N LEU A 227 25.21 5.91 1.62
CA LEU A 227 25.24 4.85 2.60
C LEU A 227 24.22 5.15 3.73
N GLU A 228 23.26 4.27 3.93
CA GLU A 228 22.20 4.36 4.95
C GLU A 228 21.76 2.96 5.40
N MET A 229 20.58 2.78 6.01
CA MET A 229 20.24 1.55 6.74
C MET A 229 18.86 0.92 6.41
N GLU A 230 18.09 1.45 5.45
CA GLU A 230 16.74 0.92 5.18
C GLU A 230 16.35 0.75 3.71
N THR A 231 16.90 1.53 2.78
CA THR A 231 16.38 1.66 1.40
C THR A 231 16.36 0.33 0.65
N TYR A 232 17.38 -0.52 0.80
CA TYR A 232 17.41 -1.83 0.16
C TYR A 232 16.22 -2.69 0.54
N MET A 233 15.87 -2.76 1.83
CA MET A 233 14.74 -3.57 2.28
C MET A 233 13.42 -3.05 1.70
N LEU A 234 13.27 -1.73 1.56
CA LEU A 234 12.12 -1.14 0.90
C LEU A 234 11.98 -1.62 -0.55
N LEU A 235 13.05 -1.47 -1.33
CA LEU A 235 13.03 -1.83 -2.74
C LEU A 235 12.86 -3.35 -2.92
N HIS A 236 13.53 -4.14 -2.08
CA HIS A 236 13.50 -5.59 -2.15
C HIS A 236 12.12 -6.15 -1.84
N MET A 237 11.49 -5.71 -0.74
CA MET A 237 10.14 -6.13 -0.38
C MET A 237 9.10 -5.69 -1.41
N ALA A 238 9.29 -4.51 -2.03
CA ALA A 238 8.43 -4.07 -3.12
C ALA A 238 8.56 -4.92 -4.40
N GLN A 239 9.70 -5.60 -4.62
CA GLN A 239 9.85 -6.58 -5.68
C GLN A 239 9.27 -7.93 -5.29
N CYS A 240 9.51 -8.39 -4.06
CA CYS A 240 8.93 -9.62 -3.52
C CYS A 240 7.40 -9.57 -3.43
N SER A 241 6.80 -8.38 -3.40
CA SER A 241 5.34 -8.23 -3.44
C SER A 241 4.75 -8.31 -4.85
N ARG A 242 5.57 -8.21 -5.92
CA ARG A 242 5.12 -8.20 -7.33
C ARG A 242 5.11 -9.59 -7.97
N SER A 243 5.80 -10.58 -7.39
CA SER A 243 5.89 -11.93 -7.93
C SER A 243 4.80 -12.83 -7.35
N VAL A 244 3.88 -13.32 -8.20
CA VAL A 244 2.94 -14.38 -7.83
C VAL A 244 3.32 -15.66 -8.57
N VAL A 245 3.88 -16.62 -7.85
CA VAL A 245 3.57 -18.04 -8.05
C VAL A 245 3.54 -18.69 -6.66
N ASN A 246 2.40 -19.30 -6.31
CA ASN A 246 2.12 -20.02 -5.07
C ASN A 246 2.12 -19.19 -3.76
N LYS A 247 1.08 -18.36 -3.56
CA LYS A 247 0.54 -18.23 -2.20
C LYS A 247 -0.34 -19.46 -1.94
N PRO A 248 0.00 -20.35 -0.97
CA PRO A 248 -1.07 -21.07 -0.31
C PRO A 248 -2.01 -20.00 0.23
N ALA A 249 -3.31 -20.16 0.02
CA ALA A 249 -4.29 -19.35 0.73
C ALA A 249 -3.88 -19.37 2.22
N VAL A 250 -3.64 -18.21 2.81
CA VAL A 250 -3.63 -18.12 4.27
C VAL A 250 -5.08 -18.34 4.65
N ASP A 251 -5.44 -19.61 4.86
CA ASP A 251 -6.70 -19.98 5.45
C ASP A 251 -6.75 -19.31 6.82
N ILE A 252 -7.56 -18.27 6.93
CA ILE A 252 -8.02 -17.77 8.22
C ILE A 252 -8.83 -18.93 8.80
N PRO A 253 -8.39 -19.60 9.88
CA PRO A 253 -9.07 -20.80 10.34
C PRO A 253 -10.51 -20.43 10.71
N SER A 254 -11.46 -20.99 9.96
CA SER A 254 -12.82 -21.09 10.45
C SER A 254 -12.79 -22.10 11.59
N ILE A 255 -13.22 -21.67 12.78
CA ILE A 255 -13.34 -22.55 13.94
C ILE A 255 -14.41 -23.59 13.60
N VAL A 256 -13.96 -24.77 13.18
CA VAL A 256 -14.77 -25.99 13.13
C VAL A 256 -13.93 -27.14 13.67
N SER A 257 -14.59 -27.92 14.51
CA SER A 257 -14.11 -29.01 15.37
C SER A 257 -13.34 -30.12 14.65
N GLU A 258 -12.43 -30.73 15.42
CA GLU A 258 -11.70 -31.99 15.23
C GLU A 258 -12.34 -33.00 14.26
N THR A 259 -11.53 -33.58 13.36
CA THR A 259 -11.04 -34.98 13.46
C THR A 259 -10.27 -35.44 12.21
N GLN A 260 -9.27 -36.30 12.49
CA GLN A 260 -8.62 -37.33 11.64
C GLN A 260 -7.47 -36.93 10.70
N LEU A 261 -6.27 -37.35 11.13
CA LEU A 261 -5.05 -37.55 10.35
C LEU A 261 -5.11 -38.92 9.66
N GLU A 262 -4.89 -38.96 8.35
CA GLU A 262 -4.41 -40.17 7.67
C GLU A 262 -3.20 -39.81 6.80
N ALA A 263 -2.17 -40.65 6.92
CA ALA A 263 -0.92 -40.59 6.18
C ALA A 263 -1.05 -41.35 4.87
N THR A 264 -0.49 -40.83 3.78
CA THR A 264 -0.24 -41.64 2.57
C THR A 264 1.12 -41.36 1.95
N GLU A 265 1.68 -42.46 1.46
CA GLU A 265 3.08 -42.76 1.16
C GLU A 265 3.65 -42.17 -0.14
N ASN A 266 4.98 -42.18 -0.18
CA ASN A 266 5.87 -41.82 -1.28
C ASN A 266 5.65 -42.62 -2.58
N LYS A 267 5.77 -41.94 -3.74
CA LYS A 267 6.11 -42.54 -5.03
C LYS A 267 7.14 -41.67 -5.79
N PRO A 268 7.99 -42.28 -6.64
CA PRO A 268 9.27 -41.72 -7.05
C PRO A 268 9.18 -40.74 -8.23
N GLU A 269 10.18 -39.87 -8.29
CA GLU A 269 10.40 -38.80 -9.25
C GLU A 269 10.54 -39.33 -10.70
N SER A 270 9.79 -38.71 -11.62
CA SER A 270 10.04 -38.80 -13.06
C SER A 270 10.61 -37.47 -13.55
N GLU A 271 11.67 -37.57 -14.35
CA GLU A 271 12.44 -36.51 -15.01
C GLU A 271 11.56 -35.39 -15.58
N ASN A 272 11.69 -34.18 -15.03
CA ASN A 272 11.04 -32.99 -15.57
C ASN A 272 11.97 -32.26 -16.53
N GLU A 273 11.58 -32.24 -17.80
CA GLU A 273 12.06 -31.30 -18.82
C GLU A 273 12.00 -29.87 -18.28
N ILE A 274 13.10 -29.13 -18.43
CA ILE A 274 13.22 -27.72 -18.07
C ILE A 274 12.27 -26.92 -18.99
N LYS A 275 11.04 -26.69 -18.53
CA LYS A 275 10.17 -25.66 -19.09
C LYS A 275 10.79 -24.31 -18.77
N ILE A 276 11.10 -23.55 -19.81
CA ILE A 276 11.44 -22.12 -19.71
C ILE A 276 10.24 -21.44 -19.06
N GLU A 277 10.37 -21.06 -17.79
CA GLU A 277 9.35 -20.35 -17.04
C GLU A 277 9.08 -19.02 -17.75
N THR A 278 7.86 -18.86 -18.26
CA THR A 278 7.30 -17.57 -18.65
C THR A 278 7.38 -16.63 -17.45
N GLU A 279 7.78 -15.36 -17.68
CA GLU A 279 7.85 -14.34 -16.63
C GLU A 279 6.57 -14.37 -15.76
N PRO A 280 6.68 -14.38 -14.42
CA PRO A 280 5.54 -14.51 -13.54
C PRO A 280 4.56 -13.35 -13.75
N GLU A 281 3.28 -13.69 -13.91
CA GLU A 281 2.19 -12.74 -14.08
C GLU A 281 2.12 -11.83 -12.84
N ILE A 282 2.21 -10.51 -13.06
CA ILE A 282 2.27 -9.52 -11.98
C ILE A 282 0.86 -9.26 -11.46
N ASP A 283 0.62 -9.47 -10.17
CA ASP A 283 -0.59 -8.97 -9.51
C ASP A 283 -0.50 -7.45 -9.35
N ILE A 284 -0.99 -6.74 -10.38
CA ILE A 284 -1.00 -5.27 -10.44
C ILE A 284 -1.78 -4.69 -9.26
N GLU A 285 -2.83 -5.38 -8.78
CA GLU A 285 -3.68 -4.92 -7.68
C GLU A 285 -2.98 -4.97 -6.31
N GLN A 286 -1.92 -5.78 -6.14
CA GLN A 286 -1.12 -5.79 -4.90
C GLN A 286 0.28 -5.21 -5.04
N SER A 287 0.61 -4.65 -6.20
CA SER A 287 1.94 -4.12 -6.49
C SER A 287 2.38 -2.98 -5.54
N ILE A 288 3.69 -2.92 -5.27
CA ILE A 288 4.30 -1.82 -4.52
C ILE A 288 5.32 -1.15 -5.43
N ARG A 289 5.17 0.15 -5.65
CA ARG A 289 6.08 1.05 -6.36
C ARG A 289 6.88 1.82 -5.32
N SER A 290 8.20 1.80 -5.40
CA SER A 290 9.03 2.36 -4.33
C SER A 290 10.31 2.99 -4.81
N THR A 291 10.70 4.08 -4.17
CA THR A 291 12.00 4.73 -4.31
C THR A 291 12.45 5.31 -2.97
N GLY A 292 13.69 5.78 -2.90
CA GLY A 292 14.24 6.45 -1.73
C GLY A 292 15.06 7.66 -2.12
N CYS A 293 15.04 8.68 -1.28
CA CYS A 293 15.99 9.78 -1.30
C CYS A 293 16.45 10.08 0.12
N ALA A 294 17.66 10.62 0.24
CA ALA A 294 18.25 10.89 1.54
C ALA A 294 19.09 12.18 1.51
N MET A 295 18.96 12.95 2.58
CA MET A 295 19.82 14.10 2.82
C MET A 295 21.19 13.64 3.33
N VAL A 296 22.26 14.15 2.72
CA VAL A 296 23.63 13.89 3.15
C VAL A 296 23.91 14.67 4.44
N PHE A 297 23.98 13.96 5.56
CA PHE A 297 24.27 14.58 6.87
C PHE A 297 25.71 14.37 7.32
N ALA A 298 26.41 13.39 6.73
CA ALA A 298 27.80 13.09 7.02
C ALA A 298 28.56 12.77 5.72
N GLU A 299 29.82 13.19 5.63
CA GLU A 299 30.69 12.90 4.50
C GLU A 299 31.80 11.93 4.95
N ARG A 300 31.95 10.80 4.25
CA ARG A 300 32.84 9.71 4.71
C ARG A 300 34.31 9.94 4.44
N PHE A 301 34.66 10.75 3.43
CA PHE A 301 36.06 11.07 3.14
C PHE A 301 36.61 12.19 4.02
N SER A 302 35.78 13.19 4.36
CA SER A 302 36.19 14.35 5.15
C SER A 302 35.87 14.22 6.65
N ASN A 303 35.06 13.23 7.06
CA ASN A 303 34.46 13.12 8.40
C ASN A 303 33.62 14.34 8.83
N GLY A 304 33.17 15.16 7.88
CA GLY A 304 32.33 16.34 8.15
C GLY A 304 30.88 15.98 8.49
N PHE A 305 30.22 16.89 9.21
CA PHE A 305 28.78 16.82 9.53
C PHE A 305 28.07 18.10 9.10
N ILE A 306 26.83 17.96 8.65
CA ILE A 306 25.96 19.08 8.26
C ILE A 306 25.57 19.94 9.48
N SER A 307 25.36 21.25 9.28
CA SER A 307 24.88 22.12 10.35
C SER A 307 23.38 21.94 10.62
N PRO A 308 22.90 22.16 11.86
CA PRO A 308 21.48 22.10 12.18
C PRO A 308 20.59 23.03 11.34
N GLU A 309 21.08 24.21 10.95
CA GLU A 309 20.29 25.14 10.12
C GLU A 309 20.05 24.57 8.72
N VAL A 310 21.07 23.94 8.12
CA VAL A 310 20.94 23.33 6.79
C VAL A 310 20.05 22.08 6.87
N VAL A 311 20.12 21.30 7.96
CA VAL A 311 19.18 20.20 8.22
C VAL A 311 17.75 20.71 8.26
N ALA A 312 17.46 21.70 9.10
CA ALA A 312 16.10 22.21 9.29
C ALA A 312 15.51 22.71 7.96
N LYS A 313 16.29 23.43 7.16
CA LYS A 313 15.85 23.89 5.84
C LYS A 313 15.63 22.73 4.86
N THR A 314 16.58 21.80 4.77
CA THR A 314 16.54 20.72 3.78
C THR A 314 15.46 19.70 4.09
N GLU A 315 15.17 19.45 5.37
CA GLU A 315 14.04 18.62 5.77
C GLU A 315 12.70 19.26 5.39
N VAL A 316 12.56 20.58 5.57
CA VAL A 316 11.34 21.30 5.19
C VAL A 316 11.11 21.26 3.68
N ASP A 317 12.10 21.72 2.91
CA ASP A 317 11.99 21.83 1.46
C ASP A 317 11.93 20.44 0.80
N GLY A 318 12.75 19.49 1.29
CA GLY A 318 12.77 18.11 0.80
C GLY A 318 11.49 17.34 1.18
N GLY A 319 10.97 17.58 2.38
CA GLY A 319 9.71 17.00 2.86
C GLY A 319 8.51 17.43 2.00
N LEU A 320 8.45 18.72 1.65
CA LEU A 320 7.43 19.23 0.71
C LEU A 320 7.60 18.61 -0.68
N ALA A 321 8.83 18.53 -1.19
CA ALA A 321 9.11 17.97 -2.51
C ALA A 321 8.64 16.51 -2.66
N VAL A 322 8.92 15.65 -1.67
CA VAL A 322 8.47 14.25 -1.71
C VAL A 322 6.96 14.11 -1.56
N LEU A 323 6.32 15.04 -0.85
CA LEU A 323 4.86 15.11 -0.72
C LEU A 323 4.20 15.51 -2.04
N GLU A 324 4.77 16.47 -2.78
CA GLU A 324 4.33 16.84 -4.13
C GLU A 324 4.56 15.71 -5.14
N ALA A 325 5.71 15.04 -5.07
CA ALA A 325 6.01 13.90 -5.94
C ALA A 325 5.02 12.74 -5.75
N ILE A 326 4.76 12.33 -4.51
CA ILE A 326 3.93 11.14 -4.27
C ILE A 326 2.44 11.37 -4.60
N THR A 327 1.95 12.59 -4.39
CA THR A 327 0.55 12.93 -4.67
C THR A 327 0.25 13.12 -6.15
N THR A 328 1.28 13.39 -6.96
CA THR A 328 1.17 13.46 -8.43
C THR A 328 1.37 12.11 -9.12
N TYR A 329 1.93 11.12 -8.43
CA TYR A 329 2.08 9.76 -8.94
C TYR A 329 0.72 9.12 -9.27
N LYS A 330 0.63 8.55 -10.48
CA LYS A 330 -0.55 7.86 -10.99
C LYS A 330 -0.30 6.36 -10.96
N PHE A 331 -1.20 5.64 -10.30
CA PHE A 331 -1.19 4.18 -10.41
C PHE A 331 -1.63 3.79 -11.83
N GLU A 332 -0.83 2.96 -12.49
CA GLU A 332 -1.27 2.21 -13.67
C GLU A 332 -2.28 1.17 -13.20
N VAL A 333 -3.54 1.56 -13.14
CA VAL A 333 -4.65 0.61 -12.96
C VAL A 333 -5.11 0.28 -14.38
N GLU A 334 -4.92 -0.96 -14.83
CA GLU A 334 -5.64 -1.41 -16.02
C GLU A 334 -7.13 -1.09 -15.80
N PRO A 335 -7.82 -0.45 -16.76
CA PRO A 335 -9.24 -0.29 -16.63
C PRO A 335 -9.83 -1.70 -16.46
N ALA A 336 -10.52 -1.93 -15.33
CA ALA A 336 -11.26 -3.16 -15.14
C ALA A 336 -12.01 -3.47 -16.44
N PRO A 337 -11.91 -4.71 -16.97
CA PRO A 337 -12.56 -5.04 -18.23
C PRO A 337 -14.03 -4.61 -18.14
N PRO A 338 -14.62 -4.06 -19.21
CA PRO A 338 -16.01 -3.65 -19.17
C PRO A 338 -16.86 -4.85 -18.74
N VAL A 339 -17.41 -4.77 -17.53
CA VAL A 339 -18.37 -5.75 -17.04
C VAL A 339 -19.54 -5.68 -18.00
N VAL A 340 -19.74 -6.74 -18.77
CA VAL A 340 -20.90 -6.84 -19.66
C VAL A 340 -22.12 -7.03 -18.77
N LEU A 341 -22.91 -5.97 -18.58
CA LEU A 341 -24.28 -6.08 -18.09
C LEU A 341 -25.00 -7.11 -18.97
N GLN A 342 -25.36 -8.26 -18.40
CA GLN A 342 -26.09 -9.28 -19.17
C GLN A 342 -27.44 -8.73 -19.64
N SER A 343 -28.15 -7.99 -18.77
CA SER A 343 -29.34 -7.20 -19.09
C SER A 343 -29.71 -6.25 -17.94
N HIS A 344 -30.52 -5.23 -18.22
CA HIS A 344 -31.23 -4.44 -17.22
C HIS A 344 -32.68 -4.23 -17.65
N GLU A 345 -33.57 -4.03 -16.68
CA GLU A 345 -35.00 -3.81 -16.91
C GLU A 345 -35.41 -2.46 -16.30
N GLU A 346 -36.05 -1.61 -17.11
CA GLU A 346 -36.67 -0.38 -16.63
C GLU A 346 -38.00 -0.71 -15.95
N VAL A 347 -38.04 -0.57 -14.63
CA VAL A 347 -39.23 -0.85 -13.81
C VAL A 347 -40.08 0.41 -13.63
N VAL A 348 -39.42 1.56 -13.51
CA VAL A 348 -40.05 2.88 -13.46
C VAL A 348 -39.38 3.75 -14.52
N PRO A 349 -39.95 3.82 -15.73
CA PRO A 349 -39.36 4.59 -16.82
C PRO A 349 -39.51 6.08 -16.55
N PHE A 350 -38.40 6.81 -16.59
CA PHE A 350 -38.40 8.27 -16.54
C PHE A 350 -37.17 8.83 -17.23
N GLU A 351 -37.33 9.97 -17.92
CA GLU A 351 -36.25 10.64 -18.63
C GLU A 351 -35.36 11.46 -17.69
N ILE A 352 -34.09 11.07 -17.56
CA ILE A 352 -33.10 11.78 -16.74
C ILE A 352 -32.95 13.21 -17.27
N LYS A 353 -33.25 14.21 -16.44
CA LYS A 353 -33.13 15.62 -16.84
C LYS A 353 -31.66 15.94 -17.11
N LYS A 354 -31.38 16.47 -18.30
CA LYS A 354 -30.05 16.96 -18.65
C LYS A 354 -29.64 18.08 -17.67
N ASP A 355 -28.37 18.08 -17.28
CA ASP A 355 -27.75 19.09 -16.40
C ASP A 355 -28.23 19.11 -14.93
N SER A 356 -28.98 18.10 -14.48
CA SER A 356 -29.36 17.92 -13.08
C SER A 356 -28.50 16.85 -12.38
N ARG A 357 -28.29 17.02 -11.06
CA ARG A 357 -27.49 16.11 -10.24
C ARG A 357 -28.11 14.72 -10.21
N THR A 358 -27.37 13.70 -10.65
CA THR A 358 -27.84 12.29 -10.64
C THR A 358 -27.40 11.58 -9.37
N ILE A 359 -28.37 11.07 -8.60
CA ILE A 359 -28.19 10.32 -7.36
C ILE A 359 -28.60 8.87 -7.59
N ALA A 360 -27.67 7.94 -7.49
CA ALA A 360 -27.98 6.52 -7.54
C ALA A 360 -28.21 5.97 -6.12
N ILE A 361 -29.34 5.31 -5.88
CA ILE A 361 -29.65 4.69 -4.59
C ILE A 361 -29.75 3.19 -4.78
N CYS A 362 -28.80 2.45 -4.23
CA CYS A 362 -28.78 1.00 -4.25
C CYS A 362 -29.70 0.47 -3.15
N VAL A 363 -30.72 -0.31 -3.52
CA VAL A 363 -31.72 -0.86 -2.61
C VAL A 363 -31.72 -2.38 -2.64
N ASP A 364 -31.98 -2.97 -1.48
CA ASP A 364 -32.27 -4.39 -1.28
C ASP A 364 -33.36 -4.54 -0.20
N GLU A 365 -33.68 -5.77 0.19
CA GLU A 365 -34.71 -6.07 1.21
C GLU A 365 -34.26 -5.74 2.64
N SER A 366 -33.03 -5.25 2.84
CA SER A 366 -32.50 -5.01 4.18
C SER A 366 -33.01 -3.71 4.80
N ASP A 367 -33.13 -3.71 6.13
CA ASP A 367 -33.44 -2.51 6.93
C ASP A 367 -32.37 -1.41 6.76
N TYR A 368 -31.15 -1.78 6.36
CA TYR A 368 -30.07 -0.83 6.11
C TYR A 368 -30.29 -0.06 4.82
N ALA A 369 -30.69 -0.74 3.74
CA ALA A 369 -31.07 -0.08 2.49
C ALA A 369 -32.28 0.85 2.72
N LYS A 370 -33.26 0.38 3.50
CA LYS A 370 -34.41 1.19 3.89
C LYS A 370 -34.01 2.44 4.68
N SER A 371 -33.18 2.29 5.71
CA SER A 371 -32.69 3.40 6.54
C SER A 371 -31.87 4.40 5.72
N ALA A 372 -31.00 3.93 4.83
CA ALA A 372 -30.19 4.78 3.95
C ALA A 372 -31.07 5.57 2.96
N PHE A 373 -32.09 4.93 2.39
CA PHE A 373 -33.08 5.58 1.54
C PHE A 373 -33.87 6.64 2.30
N GLU A 374 -34.40 6.33 3.48
CA GLU A 374 -35.19 7.27 4.30
C GLU A 374 -34.35 8.47 4.75
N TRP A 375 -33.10 8.23 5.12
CA TRP A 375 -32.14 9.30 5.43
C TRP A 375 -31.89 10.18 4.22
N ALA A 376 -31.65 9.59 3.04
CA ALA A 376 -31.42 10.33 1.80
C ALA A 376 -32.63 11.18 1.42
N LEU A 377 -33.82 10.59 1.48
CA LEU A 377 -35.10 11.23 1.19
C LEU A 377 -35.42 12.41 2.12
N THR A 378 -34.86 12.40 3.34
CA THR A 378 -35.13 13.42 4.36
C THR A 378 -34.05 14.50 4.38
N ASN A 379 -32.79 14.14 4.15
CA ASN A 379 -31.64 14.99 4.45
C ASN A 379 -30.77 15.36 3.24
N PHE A 380 -30.87 14.63 2.12
CA PHE A 380 -29.90 14.74 1.03
C PHE A 380 -30.50 15.06 -0.33
N ILE A 381 -31.61 14.40 -0.68
CA ILE A 381 -32.26 14.53 -1.97
C ILE A 381 -33.00 15.88 -2.04
N ARG A 382 -32.81 16.59 -3.15
CA ARG A 382 -33.45 17.86 -3.49
C ARG A 382 -34.51 17.64 -4.57
N PRO A 383 -35.53 18.53 -4.68
CA PRO A 383 -36.60 18.38 -5.68
C PRO A 383 -36.13 18.34 -7.14
N ASP A 384 -34.96 18.92 -7.43
CA ASP A 384 -34.35 19.00 -8.76
C ASP A 384 -33.39 17.83 -9.09
N ASP A 385 -33.11 16.94 -8.14
CA ASP A 385 -32.25 15.78 -8.38
C ASP A 385 -32.88 14.76 -9.33
N ASN A 386 -32.04 14.09 -10.13
CA ASN A 386 -32.41 12.85 -10.80
C ASN A 386 -32.10 11.68 -9.88
N VAL A 387 -33.12 11.04 -9.29
CA VAL A 387 -32.91 9.89 -8.41
C VAL A 387 -33.08 8.58 -9.20
N VAL A 388 -32.07 7.72 -9.20
CA VAL A 388 -32.14 6.41 -9.86
C VAL A 388 -32.06 5.31 -8.81
N ILE A 389 -33.14 4.55 -8.64
CA ILE A 389 -33.21 3.40 -7.75
C ILE A 389 -32.63 2.19 -8.47
N LEU A 390 -31.61 1.56 -7.88
CA LEU A 390 -30.93 0.40 -8.44
C LEU A 390 -31.12 -0.80 -7.51
N ASN A 391 -31.71 -1.86 -8.01
CA ASN A 391 -31.71 -3.16 -7.33
C ASN A 391 -30.99 -4.18 -8.23
N ALA A 392 -30.12 -5.00 -7.65
CA ALA A 392 -29.36 -6.00 -8.39
C ALA A 392 -29.72 -7.41 -7.92
N ARG A 393 -29.91 -8.33 -8.88
CA ARG A 393 -30.20 -9.74 -8.65
C ARG A 393 -29.20 -10.62 -9.41
N MET A 394 -28.81 -11.74 -8.78
CA MET A 394 -27.88 -12.71 -9.37
C MET A 394 -28.52 -13.44 -10.56
N HIS A 395 -27.74 -13.60 -11.63
CA HIS A 395 -28.12 -14.49 -12.74
C HIS A 395 -27.90 -15.95 -12.33
N LYS A 396 -28.98 -16.70 -12.12
CA LYS A 396 -28.94 -18.17 -11.96
C LYS A 396 -29.09 -18.75 -13.36
N GLY A 397 -28.09 -19.50 -13.87
CA GLY A 397 -27.99 -19.96 -15.26
C GLY A 397 -29.15 -20.85 -15.78
N LYS A 398 -28.87 -21.90 -16.57
CA LYS A 398 -29.92 -22.72 -17.26
C LYS A 398 -31.02 -23.34 -16.36
N ASN A 399 -30.89 -23.26 -15.04
CA ASN A 399 -31.93 -23.58 -14.07
C ASN A 399 -32.59 -22.30 -13.51
N GLY A 400 -33.16 -21.49 -14.42
CA GLY A 400 -34.17 -20.45 -14.20
C GLY A 400 -33.97 -19.48 -13.02
N GLU A 401 -33.77 -18.20 -13.32
CA GLU A 401 -34.31 -17.14 -12.46
C GLU A 401 -35.79 -17.47 -12.17
N SER A 402 -36.17 -17.50 -10.89
CA SER A 402 -37.57 -17.71 -10.56
C SER A 402 -38.34 -16.43 -10.93
N GLN A 403 -39.50 -16.56 -11.58
CA GLN A 403 -40.40 -15.45 -11.86
C GLN A 403 -40.67 -14.59 -10.60
N ASN A 404 -40.65 -15.26 -9.43
CA ASN A 404 -40.79 -14.65 -8.11
C ASN A 404 -39.63 -13.68 -7.75
N ASP A 405 -38.36 -14.03 -8.02
CA ASP A 405 -37.20 -13.16 -7.72
C ASP A 405 -37.26 -11.84 -8.53
N LYS A 406 -37.78 -11.92 -9.77
CA LYS A 406 -38.00 -10.75 -10.64
C LYS A 406 -39.13 -9.86 -10.12
N GLU A 407 -40.27 -10.46 -9.77
CA GLU A 407 -41.43 -9.74 -9.24
C GLU A 407 -41.09 -9.03 -7.92
N LEU A 408 -40.38 -9.70 -7.01
CA LEU A 408 -39.90 -9.09 -5.75
C LEU A 408 -38.96 -7.89 -6.00
N SER A 409 -38.02 -8.03 -6.92
CA SER A 409 -37.11 -6.94 -7.32
C SER A 409 -37.88 -5.73 -7.86
N HIS A 410 -38.87 -5.97 -8.74
CA HIS A 410 -39.69 -4.92 -9.32
C HIS A 410 -40.57 -4.23 -8.27
N ASP A 411 -41.20 -5.00 -7.39
CA ASP A 411 -42.08 -4.47 -6.36
C ASP A 411 -41.29 -3.67 -5.31
N LEU A 412 -40.08 -4.10 -4.98
CA LEU A 412 -39.16 -3.35 -4.14
C LEU A 412 -38.83 -1.98 -4.77
N ILE A 413 -38.43 -1.97 -6.04
CA ILE A 413 -38.14 -0.72 -6.77
C ILE A 413 -39.37 0.20 -6.79
N ARG A 414 -40.55 -0.33 -7.13
CA ARG A 414 -41.80 0.45 -7.17
C ARG A 414 -42.15 1.01 -5.80
N SER A 415 -41.93 0.25 -4.73
CA SER A 415 -42.16 0.71 -3.35
C SER A 415 -41.32 1.95 -3.03
N TYR A 416 -40.01 1.91 -3.28
CA TYR A 416 -39.12 3.06 -3.07
C TYR A 416 -39.47 4.24 -4.01
N ALA A 417 -39.74 3.97 -5.29
CA ALA A 417 -40.12 5.00 -6.25
C ALA A 417 -41.41 5.72 -5.83
N SER A 418 -42.40 4.99 -5.30
CA SER A 418 -43.65 5.58 -4.82
C SER A 418 -43.43 6.61 -3.70
N ASN A 419 -42.42 6.42 -2.85
CA ASN A 419 -42.08 7.37 -1.78
C ASN A 419 -41.45 8.66 -2.33
N LEU A 420 -40.66 8.58 -3.40
CA LEU A 420 -40.10 9.75 -4.10
C LEU A 420 -41.19 10.52 -4.84
N LEU A 421 -42.05 9.82 -5.59
CA LEU A 421 -43.13 10.41 -6.37
C LEU A 421 -44.15 11.15 -5.49
N LYS A 422 -44.49 10.60 -4.30
CA LYS A 422 -45.34 11.29 -3.32
C LYS A 422 -44.78 12.63 -2.84
N LYS A 423 -43.46 12.84 -2.93
CA LYS A 423 -42.78 14.08 -2.59
C LYS A 423 -42.47 14.95 -3.82
N ASN A 424 -43.04 14.64 -4.98
CA ASN A 424 -42.74 15.29 -6.27
C ASN A 424 -41.25 15.26 -6.64
N ILE A 425 -40.52 14.22 -6.23
CA ILE A 425 -39.12 14.02 -6.59
C ILE A 425 -39.04 13.19 -7.86
N ASN A 426 -38.18 13.62 -8.78
CA ASN A 426 -37.98 12.92 -10.04
C ASN A 426 -37.23 11.59 -9.84
N CYS A 427 -37.75 10.48 -10.34
CA CYS A 427 -37.08 9.19 -10.17
C CYS A 427 -37.24 8.19 -11.34
N SER A 428 -36.20 7.38 -11.53
CA SER A 428 -36.18 6.18 -12.38
C SER A 428 -35.86 4.95 -11.53
N GLY A 429 -36.29 3.77 -11.96
CA GLY A 429 -36.08 2.50 -11.26
C GLY A 429 -35.57 1.42 -12.20
N LEU A 430 -34.39 0.88 -11.91
CA LEU A 430 -33.71 -0.13 -12.74
C LEU A 430 -33.47 -1.41 -11.94
N ALA A 431 -33.92 -2.54 -12.49
CA ALA A 431 -33.55 -3.87 -12.02
C ALA A 431 -32.37 -4.39 -12.85
N LEU A 432 -31.27 -4.72 -12.19
CA LEU A 432 -30.02 -5.17 -12.81
C LEU A 432 -29.84 -6.67 -12.62
N VAL A 433 -29.38 -7.37 -13.66
CA VAL A 433 -29.12 -8.81 -13.62
C VAL A 433 -27.63 -9.09 -13.73
N GLY A 434 -27.05 -9.72 -12.71
CA GLY A 434 -25.64 -10.10 -12.64
C GLY A 434 -25.10 -10.08 -11.20
N GLU A 435 -23.78 -10.18 -11.06
CA GLU A 435 -23.14 -10.06 -9.75
C GLU A 435 -23.40 -8.64 -9.19
N PRO A 436 -24.03 -8.48 -8.01
CA PRO A 436 -24.52 -7.19 -7.53
C PRO A 436 -23.49 -6.08 -7.51
N ARG A 437 -22.25 -6.36 -7.12
CA ARG A 437 -21.20 -5.36 -6.98
C ARG A 437 -20.75 -4.86 -8.34
N GLU A 438 -20.60 -5.78 -9.28
CA GLU A 438 -20.18 -5.46 -10.65
C GLU A 438 -21.27 -4.67 -11.39
N VAL A 439 -22.51 -5.15 -11.38
CA VAL A 439 -23.60 -4.52 -12.14
C VAL A 439 -23.99 -3.16 -11.57
N LEU A 440 -23.97 -2.99 -10.24
CA LEU A 440 -24.25 -1.70 -9.62
C LEU A 440 -23.16 -0.69 -9.96
N VAL A 441 -21.88 -1.05 -9.85
CA VAL A 441 -20.77 -0.15 -10.24
C VAL A 441 -20.87 0.21 -11.72
N SER A 442 -21.08 -0.77 -12.59
CA SER A 442 -21.22 -0.55 -14.02
C SER A 442 -22.34 0.45 -14.32
N LYS A 443 -23.52 0.24 -13.74
CA LYS A 443 -24.67 1.10 -13.99
C LYS A 443 -24.48 2.50 -13.39
N VAL A 444 -23.91 2.63 -12.19
CA VAL A 444 -23.58 3.92 -11.60
C VAL A 444 -22.66 4.74 -12.51
N ASN A 445 -21.62 4.10 -13.05
CA ASN A 445 -20.66 4.73 -13.94
C ASN A 445 -21.31 5.13 -15.28
N GLU A 446 -22.15 4.26 -15.85
CA GLU A 446 -22.95 4.52 -17.06
C GLU A 446 -23.86 5.74 -16.88
N LEU A 447 -24.55 5.81 -15.74
CA LEU A 447 -25.43 6.93 -15.37
C LEU A 447 -24.66 8.24 -15.08
N LYS A 448 -23.33 8.17 -14.95
CA LYS A 448 -22.47 9.28 -14.48
C LYS A 448 -23.00 9.87 -13.18
N ALA A 449 -23.41 9.00 -12.25
CA ALA A 449 -23.98 9.46 -10.99
C ALA A 449 -22.95 10.28 -10.21
N THR A 450 -23.41 11.41 -9.66
CA THR A 450 -22.59 12.30 -8.82
C THR A 450 -22.48 11.79 -7.38
N THR A 451 -23.40 10.94 -6.96
CA THR A 451 -23.40 10.33 -5.62
C THR A 451 -24.08 8.97 -5.70
N VAL A 452 -23.55 8.02 -4.93
CA VAL A 452 -24.18 6.71 -4.67
C VAL A 452 -24.56 6.64 -3.20
N ILE A 453 -25.75 6.14 -2.92
CA ILE A 453 -26.26 5.88 -1.57
C ILE A 453 -26.57 4.38 -1.46
N ALA A 454 -26.03 3.72 -0.46
CA ALA A 454 -26.26 2.30 -0.21
C ALA A 454 -26.32 2.04 1.31
N GLY A 455 -27.19 1.11 1.71
CA GLY A 455 -27.24 0.64 3.09
C GLY A 455 -26.00 -0.17 3.47
N VAL A 456 -25.48 0.04 4.69
CA VAL A 456 -24.36 -0.73 5.23
C VAL A 456 -24.84 -1.55 6.42
N LYS A 457 -24.71 -2.88 6.34
CA LYS A 457 -24.98 -3.78 7.47
C LYS A 457 -23.93 -3.60 8.57
N GLY A 458 -24.39 -3.34 9.80
CA GLY A 458 -23.55 -3.30 10.99
C GLY A 458 -22.73 -4.59 11.17
N THR A 459 -21.45 -4.45 11.47
CA THR A 459 -20.42 -5.48 11.33
C THR A 459 -20.49 -6.57 12.40
N SER A 460 -20.96 -7.78 12.05
CA SER A 460 -20.50 -9.01 12.71
C SER A 460 -19.22 -9.50 12.00
N ALA A 461 -18.12 -9.47 12.73
CA ALA A 461 -16.75 -9.33 12.22
C ALA A 461 -16.16 -10.45 11.34
N VAL A 462 -16.80 -11.62 11.19
CA VAL A 462 -16.04 -12.81 10.73
C VAL A 462 -16.28 -13.19 9.27
N LYS A 463 -17.46 -12.92 8.67
CA LYS A 463 -17.80 -13.47 7.34
C LYS A 463 -17.62 -12.51 6.15
N HIS A 464 -17.48 -11.21 6.39
CA HIS A 464 -17.35 -10.19 5.32
C HIS A 464 -15.96 -9.57 5.17
N VAL A 465 -15.01 -9.87 6.06
CA VAL A 465 -13.63 -9.37 5.98
C VAL A 465 -12.90 -9.92 4.75
N LEU A 466 -13.28 -11.10 4.27
CA LEU A 466 -12.65 -11.75 3.11
C LEU A 466 -13.13 -11.24 1.74
N VAL A 467 -14.34 -10.66 1.64
CA VAL A 467 -14.95 -10.30 0.34
C VAL A 467 -15.42 -8.84 0.29
N GLY A 468 -15.51 -8.09 1.40
CA GLY A 468 -16.11 -6.73 1.43
C GLY A 468 -17.63 -6.75 1.32
N THR A 469 -18.32 -5.63 1.56
CA THR A 469 -19.76 -5.49 1.29
C THR A 469 -19.98 -4.85 -0.09
N THR A 470 -21.18 -4.95 -0.65
CA THR A 470 -21.52 -4.25 -1.91
C THR A 470 -21.32 -2.73 -1.79
N ALA A 471 -21.64 -2.15 -0.63
CA ALA A 471 -21.37 -0.75 -0.33
C ALA A 471 -19.86 -0.42 -0.34
N ASP A 472 -19.03 -1.27 0.28
CA ASP A 472 -17.57 -1.13 0.28
C ASP A 472 -16.98 -1.23 -1.14
N TYR A 473 -17.53 -2.13 -1.97
CA TYR A 473 -17.15 -2.23 -3.38
C TYR A 473 -17.54 -0.98 -4.19
N LEU A 474 -18.76 -0.45 -4.00
CA LEU A 474 -19.21 0.79 -4.65
C LEU A 474 -18.27 1.97 -4.33
N THR A 475 -17.82 2.12 -3.08
CA THR A 475 -16.90 3.21 -2.71
C THR A 475 -15.54 3.13 -3.41
N ARG A 476 -15.11 1.95 -3.84
CA ARG A 476 -13.80 1.73 -4.46
C ARG A 476 -13.81 1.82 -5.99
N HIS A 477 -14.93 1.45 -6.62
CA HIS A 477 -15.00 1.25 -8.06
C HIS A 477 -15.95 2.22 -8.79
N CYS A 478 -16.79 2.96 -8.07
CA CYS A 478 -17.57 4.05 -8.66
C CYS A 478 -16.67 5.26 -8.98
N ARG A 479 -16.78 5.77 -10.20
CA ARG A 479 -16.08 6.98 -10.65
C ARG A 479 -17.05 8.15 -10.60
N PHE A 480 -16.81 9.06 -9.67
CA PHE A 480 -17.58 10.30 -9.55
C PHE A 480 -16.95 11.39 -10.42
N LYS A 481 -17.79 12.24 -11.01
CA LYS A 481 -17.38 13.36 -11.85
C LYS A 481 -17.29 14.66 -11.06
#